data_AF-A0A532VCI8-F1
#
_entry.id   AF-A0A532VCI8-F1
#
_cell.length_a   1.000
_cell.length_b   1.000
_cell.length_c   1.000
_cell.angle_alpha   90.00
_cell.angle_beta   90.00
_cell.angle_gamma   90.00
#
_symmetry.space_group_name_H-M   'P 1'
#
loop_
_entity.id
_entity.type
_entity.pdbx_description
1 polymer ?
#
loop_
_entity_poly.entity_id
_entity_poly.type
_entity_poly.pdbx_seq_one_letter_code
_entity_poly.pdbx_strand_id
1 'polypeptide(L)'
;MEDREQADPLPQNLKLGISYKLLNSNPHSLIFGFDIDKPTASDTDTALSLGTEYWYRGLIALRLGYLNKEGNVKGMTQGIGISYRGYQLDFANIPWGELGNVQRISLTIKF
;
A
#
# COMPACT_ATOMS: atom_id res chain seq x y z
N MET A 1 36.45 -13.15 -24.86
CA MET A 1 36.43 -12.86 -23.41
C MET A 1 35.47 -11.69 -23.25
N GLU A 2 34.17 -11.95 -23.37
CA GLU A 2 33.16 -10.89 -23.60
C GLU A 2 31.86 -11.17 -22.82
N ASP A 3 31.98 -11.94 -21.72
CA ASP A 3 30.85 -12.47 -20.95
C ASP A 3 30.90 -12.01 -19.47
N ARG A 4 31.58 -10.88 -19.19
CA ARG A 4 31.71 -10.33 -17.82
C ARG A 4 30.97 -9.02 -17.60
N GLU A 5 30.39 -8.42 -18.64
CA GLU A 5 29.64 -7.16 -18.55
C GLU A 5 28.12 -7.34 -18.53
N GLN A 6 27.63 -8.57 -18.59
CA GLN A 6 26.19 -8.87 -18.55
C GLN A 6 25.81 -9.66 -17.30
N ALA A 7 26.33 -9.25 -16.14
CA ALA A 7 25.65 -9.57 -14.89
C ALA A 7 24.50 -8.57 -14.75
N ASP A 8 23.30 -8.94 -15.20
CA ASP A 8 22.08 -8.18 -14.91
C ASP A 8 21.84 -8.34 -13.40
N PRO A 9 22.21 -7.34 -12.56
CA PRO A 9 22.14 -7.50 -11.12
C PRO A 9 20.67 -7.69 -10.76
N LEU A 10 20.39 -8.71 -9.93
CA LEU A 10 19.03 -9.03 -9.53
C LEU A 10 18.34 -7.76 -9.03
N PRO A 11 17.10 -7.44 -9.47
CA PRO A 11 16.38 -6.26 -8.98
C PRO A 11 16.16 -6.39 -7.47
N GLN A 12 17.01 -5.73 -6.70
CA GLN A 12 16.95 -5.71 -5.24
C GLN A 12 16.20 -4.47 -4.77
N ASN A 13 15.30 -4.67 -3.80
CA ASN A 13 14.59 -3.61 -3.11
C ASN A 13 14.86 -3.66 -1.61
N LEU A 14 15.12 -2.49 -1.02
CA LEU A 14 15.16 -2.30 0.43
C LEU A 14 13.89 -1.58 0.86
N LYS A 15 13.12 -2.20 1.75
CA LYS A 15 11.90 -1.61 2.34
C LYS A 15 12.03 -1.48 3.84
N LEU A 16 11.74 -0.30 4.36
CA LEU A 16 11.71 0.00 5.79
C LEU A 16 10.35 0.60 6.13
N GLY A 17 9.62 -0.01 7.08
CA GLY A 17 8.27 0.39 7.44
C GLY A 17 8.08 0.51 8.95
N ILE A 18 7.36 1.54 9.37
CA ILE A 18 6.88 1.72 10.75
C ILE A 18 5.34 1.70 10.75
N SER A 19 4.76 1.12 11.79
CA SER A 19 3.31 1.12 11.97
C SER A 19 2.97 1.28 13.44
N TYR A 20 1.99 2.13 13.72
CA TYR A 20 1.56 2.45 15.07
C TYR A 20 0.05 2.32 15.19
N LYS A 21 -0.40 1.65 16.25
CA LYS A 21 -1.83 1.51 16.56
C LYS A 21 -2.23 2.64 17.50
N LEU A 22 -2.84 3.69 16.96
CA LEU A 22 -3.23 4.88 17.72
C LEU A 22 -4.39 4.60 18.67
N LEU A 23 -5.37 3.83 18.21
CA LEU A 23 -6.57 3.52 19.00
C LEU A 23 -6.94 2.05 18.82
N ASN A 24 -7.28 1.37 19.91
CA ASN A 24 -7.67 -0.03 19.91
C ASN A 24 -8.72 -0.30 20.99
N SER A 25 -9.90 0.29 20.82
CA SER A 25 -11.00 0.16 21.79
C SER A 25 -12.25 -0.23 21.03
N ASN A 26 -12.96 -1.28 21.45
CA ASN A 26 -14.17 -1.68 20.74
C ASN A 26 -15.22 -0.54 20.88
N PRO A 27 -15.74 0.06 19.78
CA PRO A 27 -15.75 -0.45 18.40
C PRO A 27 -14.73 0.18 17.41
N HIS A 28 -13.85 1.08 17.82
CA HIS A 28 -12.93 1.82 16.95
C HIS A 28 -11.47 1.32 17.02
N SER A 29 -10.89 1.00 15.87
CA SER A 29 -9.45 0.73 15.75
C SER A 29 -8.84 1.65 14.71
N LEU A 30 -7.74 2.33 15.05
CA LEU A 30 -7.01 3.23 14.16
C LEU A 30 -5.54 2.84 14.13
N ILE A 31 -5.02 2.63 12.93
CA ILE A 31 -3.63 2.29 12.66
C ILE A 31 -3.07 3.33 11.70
N PHE A 32 -1.88 3.81 12.00
CA PHE A 32 -1.09 4.64 11.11
C PHE A 32 0.15 3.86 10.66
N GLY A 33 0.53 3.99 9.40
CA GLY A 33 1.66 3.32 8.80
C GLY A 33 2.46 4.29 7.93
N PHE A 34 3.76 4.07 7.87
CA PHE A 34 4.67 4.81 7.03
C PHE A 34 5.76 3.87 6.54
N ASP A 35 6.07 3.92 5.26
CA ASP A 35 7.02 3.06 4.58
C ASP A 35 7.92 3.87 3.66
N ILE A 36 9.19 3.47 3.59
CA ILE A 36 10.19 3.96 2.66
C ILE A 36 10.73 2.74 1.89
N ASP A 37 10.64 2.82 0.57
CA ASP A 37 11.12 1.81 -0.37
C ASP A 37 12.24 2.42 -1.22
N LYS A 38 13.42 1.80 -1.22
CA LYS A 38 14.55 2.18 -2.08
C LYS A 38 15.01 0.97 -2.89
N PRO A 39 14.90 0.98 -4.23
CA PRO A 39 15.54 -0.01 -5.07
C PRO A 39 17.06 0.19 -5.03
N THR A 40 17.81 -0.87 -4.78
CA THR A 40 19.28 -0.83 -4.72
C THR A 40 19.90 -0.90 -6.12
N ALA A 41 19.17 -1.44 -7.10
CA ALA A 41 19.61 -1.60 -8.48
C ALA A 41 19.41 -0.35 -9.36
N SER A 42 18.72 0.69 -8.87
CA SER A 42 18.45 1.92 -9.64
C SER A 42 18.51 3.13 -8.70
N ASP A 43 19.46 4.03 -8.95
CA ASP A 43 19.90 5.08 -8.02
C ASP A 43 18.84 6.17 -7.71
N THR A 44 17.69 6.20 -8.39
CA THR A 44 16.81 7.39 -8.41
C THR A 44 15.36 7.14 -7.95
N ASP A 45 14.90 5.90 -7.80
CA ASP A 45 13.48 5.60 -7.56
C ASP A 45 13.13 5.39 -6.08
N THR A 46 13.28 6.40 -5.23
CA THR A 46 12.80 6.30 -3.84
C THR A 46 11.27 6.43 -3.80
N ALA A 47 10.59 5.46 -3.19
CA ALA A 47 9.16 5.51 -2.94
C ALA A 47 8.88 5.73 -1.45
N LEU A 48 8.03 6.69 -1.17
CA LEU A 48 7.52 7.01 0.14
C LEU A 48 6.03 6.66 0.18
N SER A 49 5.61 5.91 1.18
CA SER A 49 4.20 5.60 1.39
C SER A 49 3.79 5.97 2.81
N LEU A 50 2.66 6.64 2.96
CA LEU A 50 1.99 6.81 4.24
C LEU A 50 0.58 6.26 4.14
N GLY A 51 0.09 5.69 5.23
CA GLY A 51 -1.19 5.01 5.28
C GLY A 51 -1.86 5.20 6.63
N THR A 52 -3.18 5.23 6.63
CA THR A 52 -4.00 5.20 7.83
C THR A 52 -5.16 4.26 7.58
N GLU A 53 -5.35 3.32 8.49
CA GLU A 53 -6.43 2.34 8.44
C GLU A 53 -7.32 2.52 9.67
N TYR A 54 -8.60 2.70 9.42
CA TYR A 54 -9.62 2.86 10.45
C TYR A 54 -10.67 1.76 10.31
N TRP A 55 -10.87 1.00 11.38
CA TRP A 55 -11.90 -0.03 11.47
C TRP A 55 -13.00 0.37 12.45
N TYR A 56 -14.23 0.22 12.00
CA TYR A 56 -15.43 0.34 12.84
C TYR A 56 -16.09 -1.02 13.03
N ARG A 57 -16.13 -1.47 14.29
CA ARG A 57 -16.75 -2.69 14.80
C ARG A 57 -16.30 -3.98 14.08
N GLY A 58 -15.14 -3.94 13.41
CA GLY A 58 -14.68 -5.00 12.51
C GLY A 58 -15.61 -5.25 11.31
N LEU A 59 -16.57 -4.36 11.06
CA LEU A 59 -17.54 -4.43 9.98
C LEU A 59 -17.14 -3.53 8.82
N ILE A 60 -16.68 -2.32 9.09
CA ILE A 60 -16.31 -1.34 8.07
C ILE A 60 -14.83 -0.98 8.25
N ALA A 61 -14.09 -1.00 7.15
CA ALA A 61 -12.73 -0.52 7.03
C ALA A 61 -12.72 0.75 6.17
N LEU A 62 -12.01 1.77 6.62
CA LEU A 62 -11.64 2.93 5.81
C LEU A 62 -10.13 2.98 5.76
N ARG A 63 -9.59 3.12 4.55
CA ARG A 63 -8.16 3.16 4.29
C ARG A 63 -7.88 4.42 3.50
N LEU A 64 -6.97 5.22 4.02
CA LEU A 64 -6.45 6.38 3.32
C LEU A 64 -4.95 6.22 3.25
N GLY A 65 -4.36 6.52 2.11
CA GLY A 65 -2.93 6.49 1.96
C GLY A 65 -2.47 7.52 0.97
N TYR A 66 -1.18 7.75 0.96
CA TYR A 66 -0.53 8.61 0.00
C TYR A 66 0.78 7.95 -0.39
N LEU A 67 0.95 7.78 -1.68
CA LEU A 67 2.14 7.20 -2.27
C LEU A 67 2.83 8.29 -3.08
N ASN A 68 4.11 8.47 -2.80
CA ASN A 68 4.98 9.42 -3.48
C ASN A 68 6.22 8.68 -3.92
N LYS A 69 6.25 8.31 -5.19
CA LYS A 69 7.42 7.75 -5.84
C LYS A 69 8.08 8.82 -6.68
N GLU A 70 9.32 9.14 -6.35
CA GLU A 70 10.15 10.07 -7.10
C GLU A 70 10.42 9.45 -8.47
N GLY A 71 9.74 9.97 -9.51
CA GLY A 71 9.87 9.48 -10.88
C GLY A 71 8.57 9.49 -11.68
N ASN A 72 7.42 9.04 -11.13
CA ASN A 72 6.19 8.94 -11.96
C ASN A 72 4.85 8.78 -11.21
N VAL A 73 4.83 8.32 -9.96
CA VAL A 73 3.56 7.98 -9.28
C VAL A 73 3.45 8.77 -7.98
N LYS A 74 2.71 9.88 -8.03
CA LYS A 74 2.28 10.63 -6.85
C LYS A 74 0.76 10.58 -6.79
N GLY A 75 0.21 10.08 -5.68
CA GLY A 75 -1.24 9.97 -5.58
C GLY A 75 -1.76 9.57 -4.21
N MET A 76 -2.95 10.06 -3.90
CA MET A 76 -3.70 9.74 -2.69
C MET A 76 -4.57 8.50 -2.91
N THR A 77 -4.29 7.42 -2.19
CA THR A 77 -5.07 6.19 -2.23
C THR A 77 -6.22 6.25 -1.23
N GLN A 78 -7.37 5.74 -1.64
CA GLN A 78 -8.55 5.68 -0.78
C GLN A 78 -9.18 4.31 -0.94
N GLY A 79 -9.59 3.69 0.16
CA GLY A 79 -10.22 2.38 0.14
C GLY A 79 -11.29 2.27 1.21
N ILE A 80 -12.33 1.53 0.88
CA ILE A 80 -13.41 1.15 1.78
C ILE A 80 -13.49 -0.36 1.79
N GLY A 81 -13.69 -0.95 2.96
CA GLY A 81 -13.85 -2.38 3.14
C GLY A 81 -15.08 -2.67 3.97
N ILE A 82 -15.80 -3.73 3.64
CA ILE A 82 -16.92 -4.23 4.44
C ILE A 82 -16.66 -5.71 4.72
N SER A 83 -16.69 -6.09 5.99
CA SER A 83 -16.52 -7.46 6.45
C SER A 83 -17.76 -7.90 7.23
N TYR A 84 -18.36 -9.01 6.84
CA TYR A 84 -19.54 -9.57 7.49
C TYR A 84 -19.50 -11.09 7.46
N ARG A 85 -19.45 -11.72 8.65
CA ARG A 85 -19.63 -13.17 8.88
C ARG A 85 -18.86 -14.10 7.89
N GLY A 86 -17.63 -13.75 7.56
CA GLY A 86 -16.78 -14.56 6.66
C GLY A 86 -16.71 -14.05 5.22
N TYR A 87 -17.52 -13.07 4.84
CA TYR A 87 -17.41 -12.35 3.58
C TYR A 87 -16.69 -11.02 3.81
N GLN A 88 -15.72 -10.70 2.98
CA GLN A 88 -15.03 -9.41 3.01
C GLN A 88 -14.96 -8.84 1.59
N LEU A 89 -15.49 -7.64 1.42
CA LEU A 89 -15.45 -6.85 0.19
C LEU A 89 -14.52 -5.68 0.42
N ASP A 90 -13.48 -5.54 -0.40
CA ASP A 90 -12.58 -4.41 -0.38
C ASP A 90 -12.66 -3.67 -1.72
N PHE A 91 -12.95 -2.38 -1.65
CA PHE A 91 -12.94 -1.47 -2.78
C PHE A 91 -11.83 -0.45 -2.55
N ALA A 92 -10.85 -0.38 -3.44
CA ALA A 92 -9.74 0.55 -3.35
C ALA A 92 -9.64 1.36 -4.64
N ASN A 93 -9.65 2.68 -4.51
CA ASN A 93 -9.30 3.60 -5.57
C ASN A 93 -7.85 4.05 -5.39
N ILE A 94 -7.01 3.70 -6.37
CA ILE A 94 -5.57 3.99 -6.34
C ILE A 94 -5.27 4.86 -7.57
N PRO A 95 -4.90 6.14 -7.39
CA PRO A 95 -4.43 6.96 -8.49
C PRO A 95 -3.08 6.44 -8.98
N TRP A 96 -3.01 6.05 -10.26
CA TRP A 96 -1.83 5.55 -10.92
C TRP A 96 -1.15 6.65 -11.75
N GLY A 97 -0.82 7.78 -11.10
CA GLY A 97 -0.13 8.90 -11.76
C GLY A 97 -0.79 9.32 -13.08
N GLU A 98 -0.02 9.31 -14.17
CA GLU A 98 -0.46 9.74 -15.51
C GLU A 98 -1.45 8.79 -16.22
N LEU A 99 -1.68 7.58 -15.69
CA LEU A 99 -2.60 6.58 -16.26
C LEU A 99 -4.06 6.72 -15.76
N GLY A 100 -4.31 7.63 -14.81
CA GLY A 100 -5.63 7.86 -14.23
C GLY A 100 -5.94 7.02 -12.98
N ASN A 101 -7.18 7.11 -12.51
CA ASN A 101 -7.64 6.43 -11.29
C ASN A 101 -8.01 4.97 -11.59
N VAL A 102 -7.39 4.01 -10.89
CA VAL A 102 -7.74 2.59 -11.00
C VAL A 102 -8.58 2.19 -9.79
N GLN A 103 -9.76 1.64 -10.08
CA GLN A 103 -10.63 1.03 -9.08
C GLN A 103 -10.33 -0.47 -9.00
N ARG A 104 -9.92 -0.93 -7.82
CA ARG A 104 -9.69 -2.34 -7.50
C ARG A 104 -10.82 -2.83 -6.61
N ILE A 105 -11.44 -3.94 -7.01
CA ILE A 105 -12.49 -4.60 -6.25
C ILE A 105 -11.99 -6.00 -5.90
N SER A 106 -12.00 -6.34 -4.62
CA SER A 106 -11.59 -7.65 -4.10
C SER A 106 -12.71 -8.25 -3.26
N LEU A 107 -13.00 -9.52 -3.48
CA LEU A 107 -13.92 -10.31 -2.65
C LEU A 107 -13.13 -11.45 -2.01
N THR A 108 -13.24 -11.57 -0.69
CA THR A 108 -12.65 -12.66 0.08
C THR A 108 -13.76 -13.42 0.80
N ILE A 109 -13.70 -14.75 0.70
CA ILE A 109 -14.62 -15.67 1.36
C ILE A 109 -13.78 -16.56 2.28
N LYS A 110 -14.07 -16.54 3.58
CA LYS A 110 -13.44 -17.41 4.58
C LYS A 110 -14.38 -18.56 4.89
N PHE A 111 -13.90 -19.78 4.65
CA PHE A 111 -14.57 -21.06 4.95
C PHE A 111 -14.12 -21.61 6.32
#